data_AF-A0A8T4J4T4-F1
#
_entry.id   AF-A0A8T4J4T4-F1
#
_cell.length_a   1.000
_cell.length_b   1.000
_cell.length_c   1.000
_cell.angle_alpha   90.00
_cell.angle_beta   90.00
_cell.angle_gamma   90.00
#
_symmetry.space_group_name_H-M   'P 1'
#
loop_
_entity.id
_entity.type
_entity.pdbx_description
1 polymer ?
#
loop_
_entity_poly.entity_id
_entity_poly.type
_entity_poly.pdbx_seq_one_letter_code
_entity_poly.pdbx_strand_id
1 'polypeptide(L)'
;MSEHRTGQPDAPAPAAEGGAPDPVADARERLAHAQHGLLAALVSGAPAPEGFDEERLAVQTRALTAKRADVIAKVAPELPRILGEKEYRAAFVAYARGRPMTGGYRRDALDFAEELLRGTHPLDANVRRHVHRWWRERSGPAPLPRGRLRRALRALRGR
;
A
#
# COMPACT_ATOMS: atom_id res chain seq x y z
N MET A 1 50.58 -55.10 36.41
CA MET A 1 49.73 -55.16 35.20
C MET A 1 49.38 -53.72 34.80
N SER A 2 50.21 -53.13 33.93
CA SER A 2 49.83 -51.99 33.06
C SER A 2 48.76 -52.51 32.08
N GLU A 3 47.77 -51.76 31.58
CA GLU A 3 47.78 -50.58 30.70
C GLU A 3 46.37 -49.94 30.76
N HIS A 4 46.19 -48.64 30.98
CA HIS A 4 45.97 -47.60 29.94
C HIS A 4 45.09 -47.99 28.74
N ARG A 5 43.83 -47.50 28.72
CA ARG A 5 43.12 -47.00 27.53
C ARG A 5 41.92 -46.15 27.98
N THR A 6 42.11 -44.86 28.26
CA THR A 6 41.93 -43.73 27.34
C THR A 6 40.46 -43.53 26.97
N GLY A 7 39.90 -42.42 27.50
CA GLY A 7 38.57 -41.93 27.19
C GLY A 7 38.34 -41.77 25.70
N GLN A 8 37.16 -42.19 25.27
CA GLN A 8 36.61 -41.87 23.96
C GLN A 8 36.40 -40.34 23.90
N PRO A 9 37.04 -39.61 22.99
CA PRO A 9 36.66 -38.23 22.75
C PRO A 9 35.29 -38.22 22.07
N ASP A 10 34.36 -37.43 22.64
CA ASP A 10 33.19 -36.93 21.92
C ASP A 10 33.67 -36.30 20.62
N ALA A 11 33.36 -36.95 19.50
CA ALA A 11 33.58 -36.37 18.20
C ALA A 11 32.68 -35.13 18.10
N PRO A 12 33.21 -33.94 17.77
CA PRO A 12 32.36 -32.79 17.53
C PRO A 12 31.44 -33.13 16.36
N ALA A 13 30.13 -33.02 16.58
CA ALA A 13 29.15 -33.00 15.51
C ALA A 13 29.64 -32.01 14.45
N PRO A 14 29.57 -32.34 13.15
CA PRO A 14 30.01 -31.43 12.12
C PRO A 14 29.24 -30.13 12.31
N ALA A 15 29.99 -29.07 12.62
CA ALA A 15 29.48 -27.71 12.59
C ALA A 15 28.73 -27.59 11.28
N ALA A 16 27.45 -27.23 11.35
CA ALA A 16 26.61 -27.02 10.19
C ALA A 16 27.38 -26.10 9.24
N GLU A 17 27.98 -26.71 8.21
CA GLU A 17 28.64 -26.00 7.15
C GLU A 17 27.57 -25.08 6.59
N GLY A 18 27.76 -23.77 6.80
CA GLY A 18 26.92 -22.75 6.19
C GLY A 18 26.95 -23.04 4.69
N GLY A 19 25.84 -23.60 4.19
CA GLY A 19 25.73 -24.05 2.81
C GLY A 19 26.18 -22.92 1.89
N ALA A 20 27.05 -23.26 0.93
CA ALA A 20 27.52 -22.31 -0.07
C ALA A 20 26.33 -21.53 -0.65
N PRO A 21 26.45 -20.20 -0.84
CA PRO A 21 25.36 -19.37 -1.33
C PRO A 21 24.81 -19.96 -2.63
N ASP A 22 23.50 -20.20 -2.68
CA ASP A 22 22.83 -20.62 -3.90
C ASP A 22 22.77 -19.40 -4.83
N PRO A 23 23.56 -19.37 -5.92
CA PRO A 23 23.66 -18.20 -6.77
C PRO A 23 22.32 -17.83 -7.43
N VAL A 24 21.42 -18.81 -7.59
CA VAL A 24 20.08 -18.58 -8.13
C VAL A 24 19.17 -17.95 -7.07
N ALA A 25 19.27 -18.39 -5.82
CA ALA A 25 18.54 -17.78 -4.71
C ALA A 25 18.96 -16.31 -4.53
N ASP A 26 20.26 -16.03 -4.54
CA ASP A 26 20.79 -14.68 -4.42
C ASP A 26 20.35 -13.79 -5.60
N ALA A 27 20.34 -14.32 -6.83
CA ALA A 27 19.86 -13.60 -8.00
C ALA A 27 18.37 -13.26 -7.91
N ARG A 28 17.55 -14.20 -7.39
CA ARG A 28 16.12 -13.99 -7.18
C ARG A 28 15.86 -12.92 -6.10
N GLU A 29 16.65 -12.92 -5.02
CA GLU A 29 16.54 -11.92 -3.97
C GLU A 29 16.89 -10.52 -4.46
N ARG A 30 17.97 -10.38 -5.24
CA ARG A 30 18.32 -9.09 -5.88
C ARG A 30 17.22 -8.60 -6.80
N LEU A 31 16.63 -9.49 -7.61
CA LEU A 31 15.52 -9.13 -8.48
C LEU A 31 14.28 -8.68 -7.69
N ALA A 32 13.93 -9.40 -6.62
CA ALA A 32 12.80 -9.05 -5.76
C ALA A 32 12.99 -7.67 -5.12
N HIS A 33 14.20 -7.37 -4.64
CA HIS A 33 14.55 -6.06 -4.10
C HIS A 33 14.43 -4.95 -5.17
N ALA A 34 14.94 -5.17 -6.37
CA ALA A 34 14.83 -4.20 -7.47
C ALA A 34 13.37 -3.95 -7.88
N GLN A 35 12.55 -5.01 -7.97
CA GLN A 35 11.13 -4.90 -8.27
C GLN A 35 10.37 -4.15 -7.18
N HIS A 36 10.67 -4.44 -5.91
CA HIS A 36 10.09 -3.71 -4.78
C HIS A 36 10.48 -2.23 -4.83
N GLY A 37 11.75 -1.91 -5.03
CA GLY A 37 12.24 -0.54 -5.18
C GLY A 37 11.55 0.21 -6.31
N LEU A 38 11.38 -0.43 -7.47
CA LEU A 38 10.68 0.15 -8.61
C LEU A 38 9.22 0.44 -8.29
N LEU A 39 8.51 -0.51 -7.67
CA LEU A 39 7.12 -0.31 -7.26
C LEU A 39 7.01 0.81 -6.22
N ALA A 40 7.89 0.84 -5.22
CA ALA A 40 7.93 1.88 -4.20
C ALA A 40 8.19 3.28 -4.81
N ALA A 41 9.09 3.39 -5.79
CA ALA A 41 9.33 4.64 -6.49
C ALA A 41 8.08 5.13 -7.24
N LEU A 42 7.38 4.21 -7.92
CA LEU A 42 6.19 4.53 -8.71
C LEU A 42 4.96 4.88 -7.86
N VAL A 43 4.77 4.25 -6.69
CA VAL A 43 3.49 4.33 -5.95
C VAL A 43 3.57 5.03 -4.60
N SER A 44 4.75 5.07 -3.98
CA SER A 44 4.96 5.68 -2.66
C SER A 44 5.99 6.81 -2.65
N GLY A 45 6.53 7.19 -3.81
CA GLY A 45 7.49 8.29 -3.92
C GLY A 45 8.86 7.97 -3.32
N ALA A 46 9.26 6.69 -3.29
CA ALA A 46 10.63 6.33 -2.96
C ALA A 46 11.59 6.85 -4.06
N PRO A 47 12.90 6.99 -3.76
CA PRO A 47 13.89 7.33 -4.76
C PRO A 47 13.92 6.34 -5.93
N ALA A 48 14.33 6.81 -7.12
CA ALA A 48 14.55 5.94 -8.28
C ALA A 48 15.62 4.88 -7.95
N PRO A 49 15.36 3.58 -8.20
CA PRO A 49 16.38 2.55 -8.06
C PRO A 49 17.52 2.74 -9.06
N GLU A 50 18.69 2.20 -8.75
CA GLU A 50 19.85 2.22 -9.64
C GLU A 50 19.50 1.66 -11.03
N GLY A 51 20.01 2.31 -12.07
CA GLY A 51 19.76 1.93 -13.46
C GLY A 51 18.41 2.38 -14.04
N PHE A 52 17.55 3.01 -13.24
CA PHE A 52 16.31 3.62 -13.73
C PHE A 52 16.47 5.14 -13.92
N ASP A 53 15.89 5.63 -15.00
CA ASP A 53 15.81 7.05 -15.31
C ASP A 53 14.71 7.73 -14.46
N GLU A 54 15.12 8.68 -13.62
CA GLU A 54 14.24 9.38 -12.69
C GLU A 54 13.15 10.19 -13.42
N GLU A 55 13.47 10.83 -14.56
CA GLU A 55 12.51 11.62 -15.32
C GLU A 55 11.43 10.73 -15.94
N ARG A 56 11.83 9.57 -16.49
CA ARG A 56 10.90 8.58 -17.03
C ARG A 56 10.00 8.01 -15.93
N LEU A 57 10.55 7.71 -14.76
CA LEU A 57 9.74 7.27 -13.62
C LEU A 57 8.76 8.37 -13.18
N ALA A 58 9.18 9.64 -13.16
CA ALA A 58 8.29 10.74 -12.83
C ALA A 58 7.12 10.88 -13.83
N VAL A 59 7.32 10.57 -15.11
CA VAL A 59 6.22 10.50 -16.10
C VAL A 59 5.26 9.36 -15.76
N GLN A 60 5.77 8.17 -15.44
CA GLN A 60 4.94 7.01 -15.10
C GLN A 60 4.15 7.22 -13.80
N THR A 61 4.79 7.75 -12.76
CA THR A 61 4.13 8.11 -11.51
C THR A 61 2.96 9.06 -11.76
N ARG A 62 3.16 10.11 -12.57
CA ARG A 62 2.08 11.04 -12.96
C ARG A 62 0.93 10.33 -13.69
N ALA A 63 1.23 9.43 -14.62
CA ALA A 63 0.23 8.66 -15.35
C ALA A 63 -0.58 7.73 -14.43
N LEU A 64 0.09 7.03 -13.50
CA LEU A 64 -0.54 6.18 -12.50
C LEU A 64 -1.44 6.99 -11.55
N THR A 65 -0.97 8.15 -11.09
CA THR A 65 -1.78 9.06 -10.27
C THR A 65 -3.02 9.55 -11.02
N ALA A 66 -2.88 9.96 -12.29
CA ALA A 66 -4.01 10.37 -13.12
C ALA A 66 -5.00 9.22 -13.32
N LYS A 67 -4.50 8.00 -13.57
CA LYS A 67 -5.34 6.81 -13.70
C LYS A 67 -6.13 6.53 -12.43
N ARG A 68 -5.48 6.65 -11.26
CA ARG A 68 -6.12 6.50 -9.97
C ARG A 68 -7.22 7.55 -9.78
N ALA A 69 -6.98 8.81 -10.14
CA ALA A 69 -8.00 9.87 -10.13
C ALA A 69 -9.22 9.48 -10.98
N ASP A 70 -9.01 8.99 -12.21
CA ASP A 70 -10.12 8.57 -13.07
C ASP A 70 -10.90 7.37 -12.51
N VAL A 71 -10.24 6.44 -11.82
CA VAL A 71 -10.93 5.33 -11.15
C VAL A 71 -11.72 5.83 -9.95
N ILE A 72 -11.15 6.72 -9.14
CA ILE A 72 -11.84 7.30 -7.99
C ILE A 72 -13.03 8.16 -8.42
N ALA A 73 -12.93 8.93 -9.50
CA ALA A 73 -14.04 9.67 -10.07
C ALA A 73 -15.22 8.76 -10.47
N LYS A 74 -14.95 7.50 -10.84
CA LYS A 74 -16.02 6.51 -11.11
C LYS A 74 -16.63 5.94 -9.83
N VAL A 75 -15.82 5.77 -8.78
CA VAL A 75 -16.27 5.22 -7.49
C VAL A 75 -17.00 6.27 -6.64
N ALA A 76 -16.59 7.54 -6.75
CA ALA A 76 -17.09 8.68 -6.00
C ALA A 76 -17.40 9.86 -6.95
N PRO A 77 -18.36 9.69 -7.87
CA PRO A 77 -18.62 10.65 -8.93
C PRO A 77 -19.19 11.99 -8.43
N GLU A 78 -19.62 12.08 -7.17
CA GLU A 78 -20.02 13.34 -6.56
C GLU A 78 -18.83 14.25 -6.30
N LEU A 79 -17.63 13.72 -6.05
CA LEU A 79 -16.46 14.54 -5.72
C LEU A 79 -16.05 15.46 -6.88
N PRO A 80 -15.90 14.99 -8.14
CA PRO A 80 -15.69 15.89 -9.29
C PRO A 80 -16.83 16.88 -9.50
N ARG A 81 -18.09 16.50 -9.25
CA ARG A 81 -19.24 17.41 -9.38
C ARG A 81 -19.23 18.52 -8.34
N ILE A 82 -18.78 18.23 -7.12
CA ILE A 82 -18.70 19.19 -6.01
C ILE A 82 -17.52 20.14 -6.19
N LEU A 83 -16.36 19.62 -6.60
CA LEU A 83 -15.11 20.37 -6.70
C LEU A 83 -14.96 21.10 -8.05
N GLY A 84 -15.59 20.59 -9.10
CA GLY A 84 -15.22 20.88 -10.49
C GLY A 84 -14.18 19.89 -10.99
N GLU A 85 -14.27 19.48 -12.26
CA GLU A 85 -13.41 18.44 -12.85
C GLU A 85 -11.92 18.80 -12.81
N LYS A 86 -11.58 20.07 -13.07
CA LYS A 86 -10.20 20.54 -13.12
C LYS A 86 -9.60 20.60 -11.71
N GLU A 87 -10.32 21.21 -10.78
CA GLU A 87 -9.94 21.35 -9.38
C GLU A 87 -9.85 19.98 -8.71
N TYR A 88 -10.78 19.07 -9.00
CA TYR A 88 -10.74 17.67 -8.56
C TYR A 88 -9.45 17.00 -8.99
N ARG A 89 -9.10 17.05 -10.29
CA ARG A 89 -7.87 16.43 -10.79
C ARG A 89 -6.62 17.03 -10.14
N ALA A 90 -6.54 18.35 -10.04
CA ALA A 90 -5.40 19.02 -9.42
C ALA A 90 -5.24 18.64 -7.94
N ALA A 91 -6.34 18.67 -7.19
CA ALA A 91 -6.34 18.31 -5.78
C ALA A 91 -6.03 16.82 -5.55
N PHE A 92 -6.57 15.92 -6.38
CA PHE A 92 -6.29 14.50 -6.27
C PHE A 92 -4.82 14.18 -6.57
N VAL A 93 -4.24 14.81 -7.60
CA VAL A 93 -2.81 14.65 -7.91
C VAL A 93 -1.94 15.12 -6.75
N ALA A 94 -2.29 16.24 -6.12
CA ALA A 94 -1.59 16.74 -4.94
C ALA A 94 -1.70 15.78 -3.74
N TYR A 95 -2.91 15.25 -3.48
CA TYR A 95 -3.16 14.26 -2.43
C TYR A 95 -2.37 12.97 -2.63
N ALA A 96 -2.36 12.44 -3.85
CA ALA A 96 -1.78 11.14 -4.14
C ALA A 96 -0.25 11.17 -4.32
N ARG A 97 0.37 12.36 -4.37
CA ARG A 97 1.82 12.51 -4.52
C ARG A 97 2.54 11.82 -3.35
N GLY A 98 3.27 10.74 -3.66
CA GLY A 98 4.02 9.95 -2.67
C GLY A 98 3.15 9.15 -1.69
N ARG A 99 1.83 9.03 -1.93
CA ARG A 99 0.92 8.32 -1.03
C ARG A 99 0.39 7.03 -1.67
N PRO A 100 0.83 5.85 -1.24
CA PRO A 100 0.32 4.58 -1.77
C PRO A 100 -1.14 4.36 -1.37
N MET A 101 -1.89 3.65 -2.22
CA MET A 101 -3.27 3.25 -1.92
C MET A 101 -3.27 1.97 -1.06
N THR A 102 -3.74 2.05 0.19
CA THR A 102 -3.65 0.94 1.16
C THR A 102 -5.00 0.25 1.46
N GLY A 103 -6.12 0.91 1.17
CA GLY A 103 -7.47 0.44 1.58
C GLY A 103 -8.45 0.16 0.43
N GLY A 104 -7.98 0.15 -0.82
CA GLY A 104 -8.84 0.06 -2.01
C GLY A 104 -9.60 1.35 -2.33
N TYR A 105 -10.31 1.36 -3.47
CA TYR A 105 -10.81 2.61 -4.05
C TYR A 105 -11.84 3.37 -3.20
N ARG A 106 -12.77 2.67 -2.52
CA ARG A 106 -13.74 3.35 -1.65
C ARG A 106 -13.04 4.04 -0.48
N ARG A 107 -12.09 3.37 0.16
CA ARG A 107 -11.35 3.93 1.29
C ARG A 107 -10.52 5.12 0.83
N ASP A 108 -9.88 4.99 -0.32
CA ASP A 108 -9.06 6.04 -0.90
C ASP A 108 -9.87 7.31 -1.23
N ALA A 109 -11.10 7.16 -1.72
CA ALA A 109 -12.00 8.30 -1.91
C ALA A 109 -12.35 9.01 -0.59
N LEU A 110 -12.52 8.25 0.50
CA LEU A 110 -12.78 8.79 1.84
C LEU A 110 -11.55 9.51 2.42
N ASP A 111 -10.37 8.91 2.27
CA ASP A 111 -9.11 9.50 2.75
C ASP A 111 -8.77 10.78 1.96
N PHE A 112 -9.02 10.81 0.65
CA PHE A 112 -8.92 12.02 -0.17
C PHE A 112 -9.86 13.13 0.32
N ALA A 113 -11.14 12.82 0.55
CA ALA A 113 -12.10 13.79 1.06
C ALA A 113 -11.74 14.26 2.48
N GLU A 114 -11.18 13.39 3.32
CA GLU A 114 -10.66 13.78 4.63
C GLU A 114 -9.47 14.75 4.50
N GLU A 115 -8.50 14.46 3.62
CA GLU A 115 -7.36 15.35 3.38
C GLU A 115 -7.82 16.72 2.86
N LEU A 116 -8.83 16.78 1.97
CA LEU A 116 -9.42 18.04 1.53
C LEU A 116 -10.02 18.87 2.69
N LEU A 117 -10.65 18.20 3.65
CA LEU A 117 -11.29 18.85 4.79
C LEU A 117 -10.27 19.29 5.85
N ARG A 118 -9.18 18.54 6.04
CA ARG A 118 -8.11 18.82 7.02
C ARG A 118 -7.05 19.77 6.48
N GLY A 119 -6.77 19.67 5.18
CA GLY A 119 -5.65 20.35 4.53
C GLY A 119 -5.88 21.84 4.34
N THR A 120 -4.81 22.51 3.91
CA THR A 120 -4.78 23.94 3.59
C THR A 120 -5.32 24.25 2.21
N HIS A 121 -5.84 23.25 1.48
CA HIS A 121 -6.37 23.46 0.14
C HIS A 121 -7.51 24.49 0.20
N PRO A 122 -7.40 25.62 -0.53
CA PRO A 122 -8.41 26.66 -0.51
C PRO A 122 -9.69 26.11 -1.15
N LEU A 123 -10.69 25.85 -0.31
CA LEU A 123 -12.02 25.42 -0.73
C LEU A 123 -13.00 26.52 -0.36
N ASP A 124 -13.86 26.86 -1.32
CA ASP A 124 -15.03 27.68 -1.03
C ASP A 124 -15.87 27.03 0.10
N ALA A 125 -16.50 27.86 0.93
CA ALA A 125 -17.25 27.40 2.09
C ALA A 125 -18.39 26.45 1.70
N ASN A 126 -19.04 26.66 0.55
CA ASN A 126 -20.08 25.79 0.05
C ASN A 126 -19.55 24.44 -0.43
N VAL A 127 -18.43 24.44 -1.16
CA VAL A 127 -17.74 23.22 -1.59
C VAL A 127 -17.33 22.39 -0.37
N ARG A 128 -16.73 23.03 0.63
CA ARG A 128 -16.33 22.40 1.89
C ARG A 128 -17.52 21.73 2.62
N ARG A 129 -18.68 22.41 2.70
CA ARG A 129 -19.90 21.82 3.29
C ARG A 129 -20.38 20.58 2.52
N HIS A 130 -20.37 20.62 1.19
CA HIS A 130 -20.79 19.48 0.37
C HIS A 130 -19.84 18.28 0.49
N VAL A 131 -18.51 18.51 0.46
CA VAL A 131 -17.51 17.47 0.71
C VAL A 131 -17.69 16.86 2.11
N HIS A 132 -17.88 17.71 3.13
CA HIS A 132 -18.09 17.24 4.50
C HIS A 132 -19.35 16.38 4.64
N ARG A 133 -20.46 16.78 4.02
CA ARG A 133 -21.70 15.99 3.98
C ARG A 133 -21.47 14.64 3.29
N TRP A 134 -20.89 14.66 2.10
CA TRP A 134 -20.58 13.45 1.33
C TRP A 134 -19.72 12.47 2.14
N TRP A 135 -18.70 12.98 2.83
CA TRP A 135 -17.81 12.18 3.67
C TRP A 135 -18.57 11.57 4.84
N ARG A 136 -19.35 12.36 5.60
CA ARG A 136 -20.14 11.86 6.75
C ARG A 136 -21.12 10.76 6.37
N GLU A 137 -21.77 10.87 5.21
CA GLU A 137 -22.70 9.85 4.72
C GLU A 137 -22.01 8.51 4.45
N ARG A 138 -20.73 8.52 4.06
CA ARG A 138 -20.01 7.34 3.55
C ARG A 138 -18.92 6.81 4.49
N SER A 139 -18.52 7.60 5.50
CA SER A 139 -17.51 7.27 6.50
C SER A 139 -18.05 6.45 7.69
N GLY A 140 -19.36 6.16 7.70
CA GLY A 140 -19.97 5.25 8.68
C GLY A 140 -19.29 3.87 8.71
N PRO A 141 -19.53 3.07 9.77
CA PRO A 141 -18.82 1.82 10.01
C PRO A 141 -18.79 0.94 8.75
N ALA A 142 -17.60 0.50 8.35
CA ALA A 142 -17.46 -0.40 7.22
C ALA A 142 -18.35 -1.64 7.46
N PRO A 143 -19.12 -2.09 6.46
CA PRO A 143 -19.88 -3.33 6.57
C PRO A 143 -18.93 -4.44 7.01
N LEU A 144 -19.26 -5.13 8.10
CA LEU A 144 -18.45 -6.24 8.59
C LEU A 144 -18.16 -7.20 7.42
N PRO A 145 -16.91 -7.68 7.26
CA PRO A 145 -16.58 -8.57 6.17
C PRO A 145 -17.58 -9.73 6.17
N ARG A 146 -18.21 -10.02 5.02
CA ARG A 146 -19.28 -11.03 4.90
C ARG A 146 -18.87 -12.40 5.48
N GLY A 147 -17.58 -12.70 5.52
CA GLY A 147 -17.01 -13.88 6.17
C GLY A 147 -17.09 -13.89 7.71
N ARG A 148 -17.00 -12.73 8.38
CA ARG A 148 -17.16 -12.61 9.85
C ARG A 148 -18.63 -12.71 10.26
N LEU A 149 -19.54 -12.11 9.50
CA LEU A 149 -20.99 -12.25 9.71
C LEU A 149 -21.43 -13.71 9.54
N ARG A 150 -20.92 -14.42 8.52
CA ARG A 150 -21.18 -15.86 8.33
C ARG A 150 -20.66 -16.75 9.47
N ARG A 151 -19.56 -16.38 10.14
CA ARG A 151 -19.04 -17.09 11.32
C ARG A 151 -19.88 -16.79 12.57
N ALA A 152 -20.25 -15.52 12.78
CA ALA A 152 -21.10 -15.12 13.90
C ALA A 152 -22.49 -15.76 13.81
N LEU A 153 -23.11 -15.77 12.62
CA LEU A 153 -24.40 -16.42 12.38
C LEU A 153 -24.33 -17.96 12.46
N ARG A 154 -23.16 -18.57 12.27
CA ARG A 154 -22.95 -20.02 12.50
C ARG A 154 -22.78 -20.34 13.98
N ALA A 155 -22.07 -19.50 14.73
CA ALA A 155 -21.92 -19.67 16.18
C ALA A 155 -23.25 -19.53 16.93
N LEU A 156 -24.17 -18.69 16.42
CA LEU A 156 -25.51 -18.50 16.98
C LEU A 156 -26.53 -19.60 16.59
N ARG A 157 -26.19 -20.48 15.62
CA ARG A 157 -27.04 -21.59 15.17
C ARG A 157 -26.57 -22.97 15.65
N GLY A 158 -25.52 -23.02 16.46
CA GLY A 158 -24.93 -24.26 16.98
C GLY A 158 -25.17 -24.49 18.47
N ARG A 159 -26.28 -24.00 19.04
CA ARG A 159 -26.70 -24.30 20.41
C ARG A 159 -28.06 -24.98 20.41
#